data_AF-A0AA85KDL3-F1
#
_entry.id   AF-A0AA85KDL3-F1
#
_cell.length_a   1.000
_cell.length_b   1.000
_cell.length_c   1.000
_cell.angle_alpha   90.00
_cell.angle_beta   90.00
_cell.angle_gamma   90.00
#
_symmetry.space_group_name_H-M   'P 1'
#
loop_
_entity.id
_entity.type
_entity.pdbx_description
1 polymer ?
#
loop_
_entity_poly.entity_id
_entity_poly.type
_entity_poly.pdbx_seq_one_letter_code
_entity_poly.pdbx_strand_id
1 'polypeptide(L)'
;MSHKRPEHSLPPELYYNSDEARKYSSNSHIIDIQTRITERALELLALPEDETCMILDIGCGSGLSGEVITENGHNWVGVDISKDMLDVALDREVEGSLLLGDLGCGLPFRGGSFDGAISVSAIQWLCNADKSSQNPVVRLRRFFSSLYSCLTRSARAVLQFYPESVVQADLLQNEAMRAGFSGGLIIDFPNSTRAKKYSLKKLQH
;
A
#
# COMPACT_ATOMS: atom_id res chain seq x y z
N MET A 1 -9.87 19.49 17.40
CA MET A 1 -9.99 18.20 18.12
C MET A 1 -8.67 17.47 17.96
N SER A 2 -8.16 16.83 19.00
CA SER A 2 -6.95 16.00 18.89
C SER A 2 -7.25 14.91 17.86
N HIS A 3 -6.68 15.03 16.66
CA HIS A 3 -6.81 14.01 15.62
C HIS A 3 -5.98 12.81 16.05
N LYS A 4 -6.61 11.89 16.80
CA LYS A 4 -6.03 10.57 17.05
C LYS A 4 -5.80 9.88 15.71
N ARG A 5 -4.66 9.21 15.58
CA ARG A 5 -4.33 8.37 14.43
C ARG A 5 -5.38 7.25 14.28
N PRO A 6 -5.87 6.96 13.07
CA PRO A 6 -6.77 5.82 12.83
C PRO A 6 -6.25 4.52 13.46
N GLU A 7 -4.94 4.30 13.34
CA GLU A 7 -4.18 3.17 13.86
C GLU A 7 -4.35 2.91 15.37
N HIS A 8 -4.70 3.92 16.16
CA HIS A 8 -4.86 3.82 17.62
C HIS A 8 -6.32 3.66 18.06
N SER A 9 -7.25 3.65 17.12
CA SER A 9 -8.68 3.65 17.42
C SER A 9 -9.29 2.27 17.29
N LEU A 10 -9.18 1.65 16.11
CA LEU A 10 -9.72 0.34 15.81
C LEU A 10 -8.84 -0.36 14.76
N PRO A 11 -8.86 -1.71 14.70
CA PRO A 11 -8.30 -2.46 13.57
C PRO A 11 -8.83 -1.93 12.23
N PRO A 12 -8.06 -1.97 11.13
CA PRO A 12 -8.45 -1.38 9.86
C PRO A 12 -9.77 -1.94 9.30
N GLU A 13 -10.04 -3.23 9.51
CA GLU A 13 -11.29 -3.88 9.11
C GLU A 13 -12.53 -3.42 9.89
N LEU A 14 -12.33 -2.78 11.05
CA LEU A 14 -13.40 -2.21 11.88
C LEU A 14 -13.44 -0.68 11.80
N TYR A 15 -12.29 -0.04 11.55
CA TYR A 15 -12.18 1.40 11.39
C TYR A 15 -12.88 1.89 10.13
N TYR A 16 -12.57 1.27 8.99
CA TYR A 16 -13.23 1.55 7.71
C TYR A 16 -14.49 0.72 7.56
N ASN A 17 -15.47 0.98 8.43
CA ASN A 17 -16.82 0.45 8.28
C ASN A 17 -17.56 1.14 7.12
N SER A 18 -18.76 0.65 6.80
CA SER A 18 -19.60 1.16 5.70
C SER A 18 -19.75 2.68 5.62
N ASP A 19 -19.85 3.38 6.75
CA ASP A 19 -20.05 4.83 6.79
C ASP A 19 -18.73 5.57 6.58
N GLU A 20 -17.67 5.15 7.27
CA GLU A 20 -16.34 5.77 7.14
C GLU A 20 -15.73 5.50 5.76
N ALA A 21 -15.94 4.31 5.19
CA ALA A 21 -15.51 3.96 3.83
C ALA A 21 -16.15 4.88 2.78
N ARG A 22 -17.47 5.13 2.87
CA ARG A 22 -18.17 6.05 1.96
C ARG A 22 -17.69 7.49 2.14
N LYS A 23 -17.59 7.98 3.37
CA LYS A 23 -17.10 9.35 3.64
C LYS A 23 -15.68 9.56 3.12
N TYR A 24 -14.81 8.58 3.34
CA TYR A 24 -13.43 8.62 2.85
C TYR A 24 -13.41 8.73 1.32
N SER A 25 -14.22 7.90 0.65
CA SER A 25 -14.26 7.81 -0.81
C SER A 25 -15.02 8.94 -1.51
N SER A 26 -15.85 9.70 -0.78
CA SER A 26 -16.58 10.86 -1.32
C SER A 26 -15.91 12.20 -1.02
N ASN A 27 -14.83 12.22 -0.23
CA ASN A 27 -14.17 13.45 0.17
C ASN A 27 -13.17 13.90 -0.90
N SER A 28 -13.50 14.95 -1.66
CA SER A 28 -12.69 15.46 -2.77
C SER A 28 -11.25 15.78 -2.41
N HIS A 29 -10.99 16.24 -1.18
CA HIS A 29 -9.63 16.52 -0.71
C HIS A 29 -8.84 15.24 -0.42
N ILE A 30 -9.50 14.17 0.06
CA ILE A 30 -8.86 12.86 0.22
C ILE A 30 -8.56 12.27 -1.15
N ILE A 31 -9.53 12.31 -2.08
CA ILE A 31 -9.36 11.85 -3.45
C ILE A 31 -8.15 12.53 -4.10
N ASP A 32 -8.08 13.87 -4.11
CA ASP A 32 -6.94 14.61 -4.67
C ASP A 32 -5.59 14.20 -4.07
N ILE A 33 -5.53 14.01 -2.75
CA ILE A 33 -4.29 13.58 -2.08
C ILE A 33 -3.90 12.16 -2.50
N GLN A 34 -4.85 11.22 -2.50
CA GLN A 34 -4.59 9.82 -2.87
C GLN A 34 -4.17 9.71 -4.34
N THR A 35 -4.83 10.44 -5.24
CA THR A 35 -4.47 10.51 -6.66
C THR A 35 -3.04 10.98 -6.83
N ARG A 36 -2.68 12.13 -6.24
CA ARG A 36 -1.33 12.70 -6.36
C ARG A 36 -0.23 11.83 -5.73
N ILE A 37 -0.54 11.11 -4.65
CA ILE A 37 0.41 10.15 -4.07
C ILE A 37 0.59 8.97 -5.02
N THR A 38 -0.50 8.48 -5.62
CA THR A 38 -0.47 7.33 -6.52
C THR A 38 0.27 7.65 -7.81
N GLU A 39 0.02 8.79 -8.44
CA GLU A 39 0.77 9.28 -9.60
C GLU A 39 2.27 9.31 -9.30
N ARG A 40 2.64 9.88 -8.15
CA ARG A 40 4.05 9.91 -7.71
C ARG A 40 4.61 8.51 -7.48
N ALA A 41 3.82 7.57 -6.98
CA ALA A 41 4.25 6.20 -6.79
C ALA A 41 4.50 5.49 -8.14
N LEU A 42 3.63 5.71 -9.13
CA LEU A 42 3.78 5.20 -10.50
C LEU A 42 5.04 5.77 -11.17
N GLU A 43 5.30 7.07 -11.05
CA GLU A 43 6.54 7.70 -11.53
C GLU A 43 7.78 7.02 -10.94
N LEU A 44 7.75 6.72 -9.63
CA LEU A 44 8.87 6.09 -8.93
C LEU A 44 9.03 4.60 -9.25
N LEU A 45 7.96 3.91 -9.65
CA LEU A 45 8.06 2.56 -10.21
C LEU A 45 8.87 2.57 -11.51
N ALA A 46 8.77 3.65 -12.30
CA ALA A 46 9.47 3.83 -13.57
C ALA A 46 9.33 2.57 -14.45
N LEU A 47 8.06 2.25 -14.73
CA LEU A 47 7.61 1.20 -15.63
C LEU A 47 7.97 1.57 -17.09
N PRO A 48 8.06 0.60 -18.01
CA PRO A 48 8.28 0.88 -19.43
C PRO A 48 7.11 1.69 -20.02
N GLU A 49 7.41 2.76 -20.77
CA GLU A 49 6.39 3.68 -21.30
C GLU A 49 5.47 3.05 -22.37
N ASP A 50 5.97 2.03 -23.09
CA ASP A 50 5.26 1.39 -24.21
C ASP A 50 4.61 0.03 -23.85
N GLU A 51 4.53 -0.32 -22.57
CA GLU A 51 4.02 -1.62 -22.12
C GLU A 51 2.91 -1.50 -21.07
N THR A 52 1.82 -2.24 -21.27
CA THR A 52 0.82 -2.47 -20.22
C THR A 52 1.38 -3.45 -19.19
N CYS A 53 1.66 -2.96 -17.98
CA CYS A 53 2.17 -3.76 -16.87
C CYS A 53 1.05 -4.32 -15.99
N MET A 54 1.36 -5.41 -15.26
CA MET A 54 0.50 -5.94 -14.20
C MET A 54 0.96 -5.45 -12.82
N ILE A 55 0.13 -4.65 -12.15
CA ILE A 55 0.46 -3.98 -10.88
C ILE A 55 -0.31 -4.60 -9.72
N LEU A 56 0.38 -4.80 -8.59
CA LEU A 56 -0.26 -5.15 -7.33
C LEU A 56 -0.51 -3.88 -6.50
N ASP A 57 -1.78 -3.59 -6.20
CA ASP A 57 -2.18 -2.49 -5.31
C ASP A 57 -2.46 -3.02 -3.89
N ILE A 58 -1.60 -2.65 -2.95
CA ILE A 58 -1.55 -3.21 -1.60
C ILE A 58 -2.22 -2.26 -0.61
N GLY A 59 -3.32 -2.72 -0.02
CA GLY A 59 -4.23 -1.86 0.74
C GLY A 59 -5.00 -0.95 -0.21
N CYS A 60 -5.61 -1.54 -1.25
CA CYS A 60 -6.23 -0.80 -2.36
C CYS A 60 -7.48 -0.01 -1.93
N GLY A 61 -8.03 -0.31 -0.75
CA GLY A 61 -9.18 0.38 -0.20
C GLY A 61 -10.37 0.38 -1.18
N SER A 62 -10.92 1.57 -1.40
CA SER A 62 -12.04 1.82 -2.31
C SER A 62 -11.64 1.99 -3.77
N GLY A 63 -10.43 1.57 -4.13
CA GLY A 63 -9.93 1.53 -5.51
C GLY A 63 -9.43 2.87 -6.06
N LEU A 64 -9.29 3.92 -5.23
CA LEU A 64 -8.78 5.24 -5.67
C LEU A 64 -7.40 5.15 -6.34
N SER A 65 -6.48 4.40 -5.76
CA SER A 65 -5.16 4.16 -6.36
C SER A 65 -5.26 3.29 -7.61
N GLY A 66 -6.15 2.30 -7.60
CA GLY A 66 -6.43 1.43 -8.73
C GLY A 66 -6.93 2.17 -9.97
N GLU A 67 -7.83 3.13 -9.83
CA GLU A 67 -8.30 3.96 -10.94
C GLU A 67 -7.14 4.73 -11.59
N VAL A 68 -6.23 5.30 -10.80
CA VAL A 68 -5.04 5.97 -11.33
C VAL A 68 -4.14 4.99 -12.09
N ILE A 69 -4.01 3.74 -11.63
CA ILE A 69 -3.27 2.69 -12.37
C ILE A 69 -3.94 2.42 -13.73
N THR A 70 -5.26 2.27 -13.74
CA THR A 70 -6.06 2.07 -14.96
C THR A 70 -5.93 3.25 -15.92
N GLU A 71 -6.05 4.49 -15.44
CA GLU A 71 -5.91 5.73 -16.23
C GLU A 71 -4.51 5.86 -16.87
N ASN A 72 -3.48 5.25 -16.26
CA ASN A 72 -2.13 5.18 -16.80
C ASN A 72 -1.90 3.95 -17.70
N GLY A 73 -2.95 3.23 -18.10
CA GLY A 73 -2.89 2.15 -19.09
C GLY A 73 -2.33 0.82 -18.56
N HIS A 74 -2.44 0.58 -17.26
CA HIS A 74 -1.95 -0.64 -16.60
C HIS A 74 -3.08 -1.47 -16.00
N ASN A 75 -2.88 -2.79 -15.94
CA ASN A 75 -3.79 -3.71 -15.27
C ASN A 75 -3.39 -3.86 -13.81
N TRP A 76 -4.36 -4.14 -12.93
CA TRP A 76 -4.04 -4.31 -11.52
C TRP A 76 -4.92 -5.30 -10.76
N VAL A 77 -4.36 -5.81 -9.67
CA VAL A 77 -5.08 -6.56 -8.63
C VAL A 77 -4.91 -5.81 -7.31
N GLY A 78 -6.02 -5.55 -6.63
CA GLY A 78 -6.07 -4.91 -5.32
C GLY A 78 -6.24 -5.92 -4.18
N VAL A 79 -5.53 -5.71 -3.08
CA VAL A 79 -5.76 -6.47 -1.83
C VAL A 79 -6.09 -5.51 -0.71
N ASP A 80 -7.20 -5.71 0.00
CA ASP A 80 -7.54 -4.96 1.22
C ASP A 80 -8.16 -5.88 2.27
N ILE A 81 -8.03 -5.49 3.54
CA ILE A 81 -8.60 -6.22 4.68
C ILE A 81 -10.04 -5.79 4.99
N SER A 82 -10.42 -4.56 4.61
CA SER A 82 -11.77 -4.03 4.81
C SER A 82 -12.69 -4.46 3.67
N LYS A 83 -13.65 -5.33 4.00
CA LYS A 83 -14.73 -5.70 3.08
C LYS A 83 -15.55 -4.49 2.65
N ASP A 84 -15.83 -3.56 3.56
CA ASP A 84 -16.63 -2.37 3.25
C ASP A 84 -15.92 -1.45 2.25
N MET A 85 -14.59 -1.33 2.33
CA MET A 85 -13.80 -0.58 1.34
C MET A 85 -13.86 -1.25 -0.04
N LEU A 86 -13.73 -2.58 -0.09
CA LEU A 86 -13.85 -3.32 -1.35
C LEU A 86 -15.27 -3.26 -1.94
N ASP A 87 -16.30 -3.29 -1.11
CA ASP A 87 -17.68 -3.14 -1.56
C ASP A 87 -17.89 -1.73 -2.18
N VAL A 88 -17.27 -0.68 -1.61
CA VAL A 88 -17.24 0.66 -2.26
C VAL A 88 -16.47 0.65 -3.59
N ALA A 89 -15.35 -0.07 -3.69
CA ALA A 89 -14.63 -0.19 -4.95
C ALA A 89 -15.47 -0.89 -6.03
N LEU A 90 -16.24 -1.91 -5.66
CA LEU A 90 -17.20 -2.58 -6.56
C LEU A 90 -18.33 -1.63 -7.00
N ASP A 91 -18.90 -0.86 -6.08
CA ASP A 91 -19.93 0.14 -6.39
C ASP A 91 -19.42 1.24 -7.35
N ARG A 92 -18.10 1.49 -7.37
CA ARG A 92 -17.43 2.42 -8.29
C ARG A 92 -17.05 1.80 -9.63
N GLU A 93 -17.35 0.51 -9.84
CA GLU A 93 -17.09 -0.23 -11.08
C GLU A 93 -15.62 -0.17 -11.53
N VAL A 94 -14.70 -0.27 -10.58
CA VAL A 94 -13.26 -0.27 -10.89
C VAL A 94 -12.87 -1.46 -11.78
N GLU A 95 -11.91 -1.25 -12.68
CA GLU A 95 -11.51 -2.30 -13.65
C GLU A 95 -10.63 -3.40 -13.04
N GLY A 96 -9.97 -3.14 -11.92
CA GLY A 96 -9.08 -4.08 -11.26
C GLY A 96 -9.79 -5.24 -10.58
N SER A 97 -9.08 -6.36 -10.46
CA SER A 97 -9.56 -7.48 -9.64
C SER A 97 -9.33 -7.21 -8.16
N LEU A 98 -10.35 -7.42 -7.33
CA LEU A 98 -10.31 -7.13 -5.90
C LEU A 98 -10.22 -8.41 -5.07
N LEU A 99 -9.36 -8.42 -4.05
CA LEU A 99 -9.17 -9.53 -3.13
C LEU A 99 -9.29 -9.07 -1.68
N LEU A 100 -10.20 -9.70 -0.94
CA LEU A 100 -10.26 -9.56 0.52
C LEU A 100 -9.12 -10.37 1.16
N GLY A 101 -8.19 -9.71 1.85
CA GLY A 101 -7.03 -10.37 2.45
C GLY A 101 -6.29 -9.54 3.51
N ASP A 102 -5.80 -10.22 4.54
CA ASP A 102 -4.88 -9.63 5.53
C ASP A 102 -3.43 -9.70 5.02
N LEU A 103 -2.86 -8.54 4.69
CA LEU A 103 -1.47 -8.41 4.22
C LEU A 103 -0.45 -9.04 5.19
N GLY A 104 -0.73 -9.04 6.49
CA GLY A 104 0.13 -9.63 7.52
C GLY A 104 0.14 -11.17 7.53
N CYS A 105 -0.79 -11.80 6.83
CA CYS A 105 -0.78 -13.24 6.55
C CYS A 105 0.03 -13.61 5.30
N GLY A 106 0.47 -12.61 4.51
CA GLY A 106 1.16 -12.79 3.24
C GLY A 106 0.23 -12.72 2.04
N LEU A 107 0.83 -12.48 0.87
CA LEU A 107 0.14 -12.29 -0.40
C LEU A 107 -0.04 -13.64 -1.12
N PRO A 108 -1.29 -14.04 -1.49
CA PRO A 108 -1.58 -15.37 -2.01
C PRO A 108 -1.43 -15.46 -3.54
N PHE A 109 -0.36 -14.91 -4.10
CA PHE A 109 -0.10 -14.94 -5.54
C PHE A 109 1.09 -15.81 -5.89
N ARG A 110 1.13 -16.24 -7.15
CA ARG A 110 2.25 -17.02 -7.67
C ARG A 110 3.50 -16.14 -7.77
N GLY A 111 4.67 -16.76 -7.67
CA GLY A 111 5.92 -16.02 -7.82
C GLY A 111 6.07 -15.39 -9.21
N GLY A 112 6.55 -14.14 -9.26
CA GLY A 112 6.77 -13.40 -10.51
C GLY A 112 5.50 -13.03 -11.28
N SER A 113 4.39 -12.80 -10.59
CA SER A 113 3.10 -12.44 -11.20
C SER A 113 2.94 -10.95 -11.53
N PHE A 114 3.73 -10.07 -10.90
CA PHE A 114 3.54 -8.61 -11.01
C PHE A 114 4.82 -7.89 -11.42
N ASP A 115 4.67 -6.94 -12.35
CA ASP A 115 5.74 -6.09 -12.89
C ASP A 115 6.03 -4.89 -11.99
N GLY A 116 5.08 -4.55 -11.12
CA GLY A 116 5.23 -3.53 -10.09
C GLY A 116 4.28 -3.75 -8.93
N ALA A 117 4.56 -3.11 -7.80
CA ALA A 117 3.62 -3.00 -6.69
C ALA A 117 3.59 -1.60 -6.12
N ILE A 118 2.40 -1.11 -5.80
CA ILE A 118 2.22 0.11 -5.04
C ILE A 118 1.51 -0.19 -3.72
N SER A 119 1.74 0.66 -2.73
CA SER A 119 0.91 0.74 -1.54
C SER A 119 0.80 2.20 -1.14
N VAL A 120 -0.42 2.70 -0.97
CA VAL A 120 -0.65 4.09 -0.58
C VAL A 120 -1.37 4.10 0.75
N SER A 121 -0.67 4.57 1.80
CA SER A 121 -1.25 4.77 3.13
C SER A 121 -1.76 3.49 3.84
N ALA A 122 -1.19 2.32 3.56
CA ALA A 122 -1.66 1.04 4.12
C ALA A 122 -0.65 0.30 5.01
N ILE A 123 0.63 0.23 4.65
CA ILE A 123 1.55 -0.69 5.34
C ILE A 123 1.87 -0.31 6.80
N GLN A 124 1.61 0.93 7.23
CA GLN A 124 1.79 1.32 8.64
C GLN A 124 0.87 0.54 9.60
N TRP A 125 -0.27 0.05 9.11
CA TRP A 125 -1.20 -0.77 9.89
C TRP A 125 -0.56 -2.12 10.31
N LEU A 126 0.41 -2.63 9.55
CA LEU A 126 1.12 -3.88 9.90
C LEU A 126 2.04 -3.73 11.11
N CYS A 127 2.36 -2.50 11.49
CA CYS A 127 3.19 -2.21 12.65
C CYS A 127 2.40 -2.26 13.97
N ASN A 128 1.07 -2.33 13.90
CA ASN A 128 0.20 -2.41 15.07
C ASN A 128 -0.14 -3.86 15.40
N ALA A 129 -0.35 -4.11 16.69
CA ALA A 129 -0.81 -5.39 17.22
C ALA A 129 -2.16 -5.18 17.90
N ASP A 130 -3.23 -5.30 17.13
CA ASP A 130 -4.60 -5.17 17.63
C ASP A 130 -5.04 -6.39 18.45
N LYS A 131 -4.39 -7.54 18.23
CA LYS A 131 -4.60 -8.78 18.97
C LYS A 131 -3.30 -9.21 19.65
N SER A 132 -3.40 -9.80 20.85
CA SER A 132 -2.22 -10.30 21.60
C SER A 132 -1.42 -11.37 20.84
N SER A 133 -2.05 -12.06 19.90
CA SER A 133 -1.41 -13.05 19.02
C SER A 133 -0.64 -12.44 17.85
N GLN A 134 -0.80 -11.14 17.59
CA GLN A 134 -0.12 -10.45 16.49
C GLN A 134 1.26 -9.98 16.94
N ASN A 135 2.28 -10.42 16.22
CA ASN A 135 3.63 -9.88 16.34
C ASN A 135 3.93 -9.07 15.06
N PRO A 136 4.07 -7.73 15.15
CA PRO A 136 4.32 -6.87 13.99
C PRO A 136 5.54 -7.29 13.17
N VAL A 137 6.63 -7.73 13.83
CA VAL A 137 7.84 -8.20 13.13
C VAL A 137 7.55 -9.45 12.29
N VAL A 138 6.79 -10.40 12.82
CA VAL A 138 6.43 -11.63 12.08
C VAL A 138 5.49 -11.31 10.91
N ARG A 139 4.52 -10.42 11.12
CA ARG A 139 3.58 -9.98 10.08
C ARG A 139 4.31 -9.26 8.94
N LEU A 140 5.17 -8.30 9.28
CA LEU A 140 6.02 -7.59 8.30
C LEU A 140 6.93 -8.54 7.54
N ARG A 141 7.56 -9.49 8.23
CA ARG A 141 8.42 -10.49 7.58
C ARG A 141 7.65 -11.33 6.56
N ARG A 142 6.45 -11.79 6.92
CA ARG A 142 5.58 -12.55 6.01
C ARG A 142 5.15 -11.69 4.82
N PHE A 143 4.69 -10.47 5.07
CA PHE A 143 4.32 -9.51 4.05
C PHE A 143 5.45 -9.29 3.04
N PHE A 144 6.62 -8.82 3.49
CA PHE A 144 7.74 -8.53 2.58
C PHE A 144 8.27 -9.77 1.86
N SER A 145 8.34 -10.93 2.52
CA SER A 145 8.79 -12.18 1.87
C SER A 145 7.83 -12.60 0.75
N SER A 146 6.53 -12.53 1.00
CA SER A 146 5.51 -12.85 -0.01
C SER A 146 5.49 -11.81 -1.14
N LEU A 147 5.58 -10.52 -0.82
CA LEU A 147 5.65 -9.44 -1.80
C LEU A 147 6.86 -9.61 -2.72
N TYR A 148 8.05 -9.87 -2.15
CA TYR A 148 9.25 -10.12 -2.93
C TYR A 148 9.07 -11.30 -3.89
N SER A 149 8.46 -12.39 -3.43
CA SER A 149 8.18 -13.55 -4.27
C SER A 149 7.22 -13.23 -5.41
N CYS A 150 6.17 -12.45 -5.15
CA CYS A 150 5.13 -12.14 -6.15
C CYS A 150 5.63 -11.23 -7.27
N LEU A 151 6.70 -10.48 -7.05
CA LEU A 151 7.27 -9.54 -8.02
C LEU A 151 8.20 -10.24 -9.01
N THR A 152 8.21 -9.79 -10.27
CA THR A 152 9.22 -10.21 -11.24
C THR A 152 10.62 -9.77 -10.80
N ARG A 153 11.66 -10.31 -11.45
CA ARG A 153 13.05 -10.01 -11.08
C ARG A 153 13.38 -8.52 -11.23
N SER A 154 12.90 -7.90 -12.31
CA SER A 154 13.11 -6.48 -12.65
C SER A 154 12.11 -5.53 -11.98
N ALA A 155 11.02 -6.06 -11.41
CA ALA A 155 9.96 -5.26 -10.82
C ALA A 155 10.43 -4.38 -9.67
N ARG A 156 9.76 -3.24 -9.54
CA ARG A 156 9.91 -2.32 -8.41
C ARG A 156 8.67 -2.36 -7.53
N ALA A 157 8.85 -2.03 -6.26
CA ALA A 157 7.74 -1.74 -5.36
C ALA A 157 7.92 -0.30 -4.87
N VAL A 158 6.82 0.43 -4.69
CA VAL A 158 6.79 1.77 -4.08
C VAL A 158 5.70 1.78 -3.01
N LEU A 159 6.13 1.80 -1.75
CA LEU A 159 5.22 1.72 -0.61
C LEU A 159 5.25 3.04 0.15
N GLN A 160 4.19 3.85 0.01
CA GLN A 160 4.00 5.07 0.76
C GLN A 160 3.32 4.79 2.10
N PHE A 161 3.90 5.32 3.18
CA PHE A 161 3.38 5.12 4.54
C PHE A 161 3.64 6.30 5.48
N TYR A 162 2.98 6.26 6.65
CA TYR A 162 3.06 7.29 7.69
C TYR A 162 3.59 6.73 9.02
N PRO A 163 4.92 6.66 9.21
CA PRO A 163 5.46 6.11 10.43
C PRO A 163 5.11 6.98 11.65
N GLU A 164 4.90 6.33 12.79
CA GLU A 164 4.69 6.96 14.10
C GLU A 164 6.01 7.40 14.74
N SER A 165 7.09 6.67 14.44
CA SER A 165 8.43 6.94 14.96
C SER A 165 9.50 6.51 13.97
N VAL A 166 10.73 6.99 14.19
CA VAL A 166 11.91 6.54 13.44
C VAL A 166 12.10 5.02 13.60
N VAL A 167 11.86 4.48 14.80
CA VAL A 167 11.94 3.04 15.09
C VAL A 167 11.00 2.23 14.20
N GLN A 168 9.78 2.73 13.96
CA GLN A 168 8.82 2.05 13.09
C GLN A 168 9.24 2.12 11.61
N ALA A 169 9.80 3.25 11.17
CA ALA A 169 10.36 3.39 9.82
C ALA A 169 11.56 2.44 9.61
N ASP A 170 12.46 2.37 10.59
CA ASP A 170 13.62 1.47 10.58
C ASP A 170 13.20 0.01 10.56
N LEU A 171 12.16 -0.37 11.32
CA LEU A 171 11.62 -1.72 11.32
C LEU A 171 11.11 -2.14 9.94
N LEU A 172 10.32 -1.27 9.29
CA LEU A 172 9.83 -1.50 7.93
C LEU A 172 10.97 -1.66 6.93
N GLN A 173 11.96 -0.76 6.98
CA GLN A 173 13.11 -0.82 6.10
C GLN A 173 13.94 -2.10 6.33
N ASN A 174 14.17 -2.48 7.58
CA ASN A 174 14.94 -3.66 7.94
C ASN A 174 14.28 -4.97 7.48
N GLU A 175 12.96 -5.11 7.65
CA GLU A 175 12.26 -6.33 7.18
C GLU A 175 12.15 -6.36 5.65
N ALA A 176 12.04 -5.22 4.97
CA ALA A 176 12.14 -5.17 3.52
C ALA A 176 13.53 -5.60 3.01
N MET A 177 14.60 -5.04 3.57
CA MET A 177 15.97 -5.43 3.22
C MET A 177 16.23 -6.91 3.48
N ARG A 178 15.72 -7.44 4.59
CA ARG A 178 15.81 -8.85 4.94
C ARG A 178 15.12 -9.76 3.92
N ALA A 179 14.01 -9.33 3.33
CA ALA A 179 13.32 -10.08 2.28
C ALA A 179 14.05 -10.03 0.92
N GLY A 180 15.09 -9.21 0.78
CA GLY A 180 15.88 -9.07 -0.44
C GLY A 180 15.59 -7.80 -1.25
N PHE A 181 14.78 -6.88 -0.73
CA PHE A 181 14.63 -5.56 -1.34
C PHE A 181 15.91 -4.75 -1.16
N SER A 182 16.45 -4.23 -2.25
CA SER A 182 17.56 -3.29 -2.26
C SER A 182 17.03 -1.90 -2.60
N GLY A 183 17.42 -0.85 -1.89
CA GLY A 183 16.92 0.50 -2.17
C GLY A 183 17.01 1.41 -0.97
N GLY A 184 16.22 2.48 -0.99
CA GLY A 184 16.26 3.51 0.03
C GLY A 184 14.89 4.10 0.32
N LEU A 185 14.85 4.82 1.44
CA LEU A 185 13.72 5.57 1.91
C LEU A 185 13.72 6.95 1.23
N ILE A 186 12.78 7.19 0.32
CA ILE A 186 12.60 8.52 -0.30
C ILE A 186 11.72 9.35 0.62
N ILE A 187 12.17 10.54 0.98
CA ILE A 187 11.43 11.49 1.82
C ILE A 187 11.05 12.71 0.98
N ASP A 188 9.79 12.77 0.54
CA ASP A 188 9.29 13.98 -0.10
C ASP A 188 9.03 15.07 0.96
N PHE A 189 9.36 16.33 0.64
CA PHE A 189 9.20 17.51 1.50
C PHE A 189 9.85 17.38 2.90
N PRO A 190 11.17 17.14 3.00
CA PRO A 190 11.85 16.79 4.26
C PRO A 190 11.74 17.86 5.36
N ASN A 191 11.51 19.12 4.99
CA ASN A 191 11.39 20.24 5.92
C ASN A 191 9.95 20.45 6.44
N SER A 192 8.97 19.67 5.98
CA SER A 192 7.59 19.75 6.41
C SER A 192 7.23 18.55 7.28
N THR A 193 6.90 18.79 8.55
CA THR A 193 6.38 17.74 9.45
C THR A 193 5.04 17.18 8.98
N ARG A 194 4.29 17.93 8.16
CA ARG A 194 2.95 17.58 7.66
C ARG A 194 2.95 16.89 6.29
N ALA A 195 3.97 17.12 5.46
CA ALA A 195 4.04 16.62 4.08
C ALA A 195 5.09 15.52 3.85
N LYS A 196 5.74 15.03 4.92
CA LYS A 196 6.78 14.00 4.86
C LYS A 196 6.20 12.68 4.37
N LYS A 197 6.62 12.21 3.19
CA LYS A 197 6.18 10.92 2.62
C LYS A 197 7.38 10.00 2.45
N TYR A 198 7.23 8.74 2.86
CA TYR A 198 8.29 7.73 2.87
C TYR A 198 8.02 6.68 1.81
N SER A 199 8.96 6.40 0.90
CA SER A 199 8.83 5.34 -0.11
C SER A 199 10.00 4.36 -0.08
N LEU A 200 9.74 3.05 -0.12
CA LEU A 200 10.76 2.01 -0.25
C LEU A 200 10.84 1.52 -1.70
N LYS A 201 12.06 1.38 -2.26
CA LYS A 201 12.33 0.93 -3.64
C LYS A 201 13.01 -0.43 -3.66
N LYS A 202 12.77 -1.24 -4.71
CA LYS A 202 13.61 -2.38 -5.14
C LYS A 202 14.56 -1.93 -6.25
N LEU A 203 15.86 -2.18 -6.13
CA LEU A 203 16.86 -1.90 -7.16
C LEU A 203 17.15 -3.17 -7.96
N GLN A 204 17.31 -3.00 -9.26
CA GLN A 204 17.74 -4.07 -10.16
C GLN A 204 19.24 -4.36 -9.91
N HIS A 205 19.60 -5.64 -9.94
CA HIS A 205 20.98 -6.09 -10.16
C HIS A 205 21.20 -6.29 -11.65
#